data_AF-A0A8S2FKQ1-F1
#
_entry.id   AF-A0A8S2FKQ1-F1
#
_cell.length_a   1.000
_cell.length_b   1.000
_cell.length_c   1.000
_cell.angle_alpha   90.00
_cell.angle_beta   90.00
_cell.angle_gamma   90.00
#
_symmetry.space_group_name_H-M   'P 1'
#
loop_
_entity.id
_entity.type
_entity.pdbx_description
1 polymer ?
#
loop_
_entity_poly.entity_id
_entity_poly.type
_entity_poly.pdbx_seq_one_letter_code
_entity_poly.pdbx_strand_id
1 'polypeptide(L)'
;MEPINIDLSHSTCGVWLVKMPKYLSQILNDYGESMPGGEVGRLVKKNSTNTNVGPSKAQDVVFRLNDHIFERLKQQNPTIEQLPPREHRFILSNISDGVIRSVYTRTPTQQTSQPEQIAVVGKVIQRAEVRPVEDEQYMSMKRIQIERSQEPARKVQLIKRLGNVYKARSNHDDNIENER
;
A
#
# COMPACT_ATOMS: atom_id res chain seq x y z
N MET A 1 30.24 -15.77 -20.25
CA MET A 1 28.95 -15.34 -19.71
C MET A 1 27.92 -16.36 -20.15
N GLU A 2 27.34 -17.11 -19.22
CA GLU A 2 26.22 -18.00 -19.55
C GLU A 2 24.98 -17.17 -19.87
N PRO A 3 24.15 -17.58 -20.84
CA PRO A 3 22.94 -16.86 -21.21
C PRO A 3 21.90 -16.96 -20.08
N ILE A 4 21.35 -15.80 -19.68
CA ILE A 4 20.22 -15.75 -18.74
C ILE A 4 18.99 -16.31 -19.46
N ASN A 5 18.46 -17.41 -18.97
CA ASN A 5 17.23 -18.00 -19.49
C ASN A 5 16.01 -17.25 -18.93
N ILE A 6 15.10 -16.84 -19.81
CA ILE A 6 13.86 -16.14 -19.45
C ILE A 6 12.70 -17.04 -19.83
N ASP A 7 11.88 -17.39 -18.84
CA ASP A 7 10.64 -18.13 -19.08
C ASP A 7 9.58 -17.22 -19.71
N LEU A 8 9.05 -17.63 -20.87
CA LEU A 8 8.06 -16.90 -21.67
C LEU A 8 6.67 -17.55 -21.65
N SER A 9 6.45 -18.58 -20.83
CA SER A 9 5.22 -19.40 -20.83
C SER A 9 3.93 -18.59 -20.68
N HIS A 10 3.95 -17.49 -19.92
CA HIS A 10 2.78 -16.62 -19.71
C HIS A 10 2.84 -15.30 -20.49
N SER A 11 3.69 -15.19 -21.51
CA SER A 11 3.87 -13.95 -22.30
C SER A 11 2.58 -13.42 -22.95
N THR A 12 1.63 -14.30 -23.28
CA THR A 12 0.33 -13.94 -23.87
C THR A 12 -0.76 -13.65 -22.82
N CYS A 13 -0.48 -13.88 -21.53
CA CYS A 13 -1.44 -13.65 -20.45
C CYS A 13 -1.73 -12.15 -20.30
N GLY A 14 -3.00 -11.79 -20.29
CA GLY A 14 -3.44 -10.41 -20.06
C GLY A 14 -3.62 -10.13 -18.58
N VAL A 15 -2.86 -9.17 -18.04
CA VAL A 15 -2.94 -8.78 -16.62
C VAL A 15 -3.50 -7.37 -16.45
N TRP A 16 -4.09 -7.10 -15.28
CA TRP A 16 -4.58 -5.78 -14.92
C TRP A 16 -3.58 -5.08 -14.01
N LEU A 17 -3.28 -3.81 -14.29
CA LEU A 17 -2.47 -2.96 -13.42
C LEU A 17 -3.39 -2.02 -12.65
N VAL A 18 -3.43 -2.20 -11.33
CA VAL A 18 -4.37 -1.49 -10.46
C VAL A 18 -3.61 -0.62 -9.47
N LYS A 19 -3.92 0.68 -9.46
CA LYS A 19 -3.42 1.64 -8.47
C LYS A 19 -4.36 1.66 -7.26
N MET A 20 -3.83 1.41 -6.07
CA MET A 20 -4.58 1.30 -4.82
C MET A 20 -4.26 2.44 -3.83
N PRO A 21 -5.22 2.89 -3.01
CA PRO A 21 -4.94 3.74 -1.86
C PRO A 21 -4.06 3.05 -0.82
N LYS A 22 -3.19 3.82 -0.14
CA LYS A 22 -2.20 3.29 0.82
C LYS A 22 -2.85 2.53 1.99
N TYR A 23 -3.91 3.07 2.59
CA TYR A 23 -4.61 2.41 3.69
C TYR A 23 -5.15 1.04 3.26
N LEU A 24 -5.67 0.92 2.04
CA LEU A 24 -6.21 -0.34 1.54
C LEU A 24 -5.09 -1.35 1.34
N SER A 25 -3.96 -0.96 0.74
CA SER A 25 -2.81 -1.86 0.62
C SER A 25 -2.27 -2.36 1.97
N GLN A 26 -2.29 -1.52 3.01
CA GLN A 26 -1.88 -1.91 4.36
C GLN A 26 -2.82 -2.98 4.92
N ILE A 27 -4.14 -2.76 4.84
CA ILE A 27 -5.14 -3.74 5.27
C ILE A 27 -4.97 -5.07 4.52
N LEU A 28 -4.76 -5.05 3.21
CA LEU A 28 -4.60 -6.27 2.43
C LEU A 28 -3.31 -7.02 2.80
N ASN A 29 -2.22 -6.31 3.11
CA ASN A 29 -0.98 -6.93 3.55
C ASN A 29 -1.11 -7.53 4.97
N ASP A 30 -1.69 -6.78 5.90
CA ASP A 30 -1.79 -7.18 7.30
C ASP A 30 -2.73 -8.38 7.49
N TYR A 31 -3.80 -8.44 6.69
CA TYR A 31 -4.85 -9.46 6.83
C TYR A 31 -4.83 -10.53 5.74
N GLY A 32 -4.18 -10.29 4.59
CA GLY A 32 -4.21 -11.18 3.43
C GLY A 32 -3.68 -12.57 3.71
N GLU A 33 -2.54 -12.67 4.40
CA GLU A 33 -1.94 -13.96 4.76
C GLU A 33 -2.69 -14.68 5.90
N SER A 34 -3.40 -13.91 6.74
CA SER A 34 -4.11 -14.44 7.91
C SER A 34 -5.46 -15.10 7.57
N MET A 35 -5.97 -14.88 6.35
CA MET A 35 -7.25 -15.42 5.92
C MET A 35 -7.07 -16.79 5.25
N PRO A 36 -7.97 -17.76 5.53
CA PRO A 36 -7.92 -19.05 4.86
C PRO A 36 -8.02 -18.87 3.34
N GLY A 37 -7.02 -19.35 2.61
CA GLY A 37 -6.95 -19.23 1.15
C GLY A 37 -6.61 -17.83 0.62
N GLY A 38 -6.23 -16.88 1.47
CA GLY A 38 -5.84 -15.54 1.05
C GLY A 38 -6.98 -14.67 0.51
N GLU A 39 -8.24 -15.01 0.78
CA GLU A 39 -9.39 -14.23 0.31
C GLU A 39 -9.50 -12.89 1.06
N VAL A 40 -9.19 -11.81 0.36
CA VAL A 40 -9.24 -10.45 0.92
C VAL A 40 -10.51 -9.66 0.59
N GLY A 41 -11.30 -10.13 -0.36
CA GLY A 41 -12.52 -9.45 -0.79
C GLY A 41 -12.98 -9.92 -2.16
N ARG A 42 -13.97 -9.23 -2.72
CA ARG A 42 -14.61 -9.60 -3.99
C ARG A 42 -14.67 -8.43 -4.94
N LEU A 43 -14.41 -8.71 -6.22
CA LEU A 43 -14.59 -7.77 -7.31
C LEU A 43 -15.95 -8.02 -7.97
N VAL A 44 -16.84 -7.04 -7.87
CA VAL A 44 -18.19 -7.08 -8.45
C VAL A 44 -18.20 -6.25 -9.72
N LYS A 45 -18.60 -6.87 -10.83
CA LYS A 45 -18.82 -6.18 -12.11
C LYS A 45 -20.32 -5.93 -12.27
N LYS A 46 -20.73 -4.67 -12.28
CA LYS A 46 -22.10 -4.27 -12.58
C LYS A 46 -22.19 -3.95 -14.07
N ASN A 47 -23.06 -4.65 -14.78
CA ASN A 47 -23.41 -4.29 -16.14
C ASN A 47 -24.26 -3.02 -16.07
N SER A 48 -23.72 -1.88 -16.53
CA SER A 48 -24.49 -0.65 -16.60
C SER A 48 -25.64 -0.82 -17.60
N THR A 49 -26.87 -0.85 -17.10
CA THR A 49 -28.10 -0.88 -17.91
C THR A 49 -28.60 0.52 -18.27
N ASN A 50 -27.84 1.57 -17.95
CA ASN A 50 -28.27 2.94 -18.23
C ASN A 50 -28.15 3.25 -19.73
N THR A 51 -29.29 3.19 -20.41
CA THR A 51 -29.52 3.44 -21.85
C THR A 51 -29.35 4.90 -22.29
N ASN A 52 -28.84 5.80 -21.44
CA ASN A 52 -28.83 7.25 -21.70
C ASN A 52 -27.43 7.89 -21.73
N VAL A 53 -26.37 7.09 -21.77
CA VAL A 53 -25.02 7.57 -22.07
C VAL A 53 -24.56 6.80 -23.31
N GLY A 54 -23.98 7.51 -24.29
CA GLY A 54 -23.63 7.00 -25.62
C GLY A 54 -22.78 5.70 -25.64
N PRO A 55 -22.31 5.24 -26.82
CA PRO A 55 -21.97 3.85 -27.12
C PRO A 55 -20.80 3.19 -26.34
N SER A 56 -20.30 3.79 -25.26
CA SER A 56 -19.37 3.15 -24.33
C SER A 56 -20.15 2.60 -23.13
N LYS A 57 -20.39 1.28 -23.13
CA LYS A 57 -20.88 0.53 -21.97
C LYS A 57 -19.87 0.69 -20.82
N ALA A 58 -20.02 1.72 -19.99
CA ALA A 58 -19.16 1.93 -18.83
C ALA A 58 -19.36 0.76 -17.86
N GLN A 59 -18.40 -0.17 -17.83
CA GLN A 59 -18.38 -1.25 -16.86
C GLN A 59 -18.09 -0.63 -15.49
N ASP A 60 -19.06 -0.72 -14.57
CA ASP A 60 -18.86 -0.30 -13.20
C ASP A 60 -18.29 -1.48 -12.42
N VAL A 61 -17.02 -1.36 -12.02
CA VAL A 61 -16.28 -2.40 -11.32
C VAL A 61 -16.05 -1.91 -9.90
N VAL A 62 -16.50 -2.67 -8.91
CA VAL A 62 -16.44 -2.31 -7.49
C VAL A 62 -15.75 -3.43 -6.72
N PHE A 63 -14.75 -3.07 -5.91
CA PHE A 63 -14.14 -3.96 -4.94
C PHE A 63 -14.80 -3.78 -3.58
N ARG A 64 -15.26 -4.89 -3.00
CA ARG A 64 -15.82 -4.95 -1.66
C ARG A 64 -14.90 -5.77 -0.76
N LEU A 65 -14.48 -5.17 0.35
CA LEU A 65 -13.63 -5.83 1.34
C LEU A 65 -14.37 -7.01 2.00
N ASN A 66 -13.64 -8.06 2.35
CA ASN A 66 -14.18 -9.22 3.06
C ASN A 66 -14.79 -8.81 4.41
N ASP A 67 -15.95 -9.40 4.71
CA ASP A 67 -16.73 -9.14 5.91
C ASP A 67 -15.94 -9.46 7.19
N HIS A 68 -15.18 -10.55 7.22
CA HIS A 68 -14.37 -10.93 8.38
C HIS A 68 -13.24 -9.93 8.66
N ILE A 69 -12.58 -9.42 7.60
CA ILE A 69 -11.54 -8.39 7.73
C ILE A 69 -12.16 -7.10 8.25
N PHE A 70 -13.31 -6.71 7.69
CA PHE A 70 -14.01 -5.50 8.09
C PHE A 70 -14.46 -5.53 9.55
N GLU A 71 -15.01 -6.64 10.03
CA GLU A 71 -15.40 -6.78 11.44
C GLU A 71 -14.20 -6.77 12.40
N ARG A 72 -13.06 -7.37 12.02
CA ARG A 72 -11.82 -7.26 12.83
C ARG A 72 -11.32 -5.82 12.92
N LEU A 73 -11.35 -5.08 11.82
CA LEU A 73 -10.98 -3.66 11.80
C LEU A 73 -11.88 -2.82 12.72
N LYS A 74 -13.18 -3.13 12.75
CA LYS A 74 -14.16 -2.50 13.64
C LYS A 74 -13.91 -2.81 15.12
N GLN A 75 -13.43 -4.00 15.44
CA GLN A 75 -13.03 -4.36 16.81
C GLN A 75 -11.78 -3.60 17.27
N GLN A 76 -10.80 -3.40 16.39
CA GLN A 76 -9.58 -2.66 16.70
C GLN A 76 -9.81 -1.13 16.77
N ASN A 77 -10.69 -0.62 15.90
CA ASN A 77 -10.99 0.81 15.80
C ASN A 77 -12.51 1.01 15.98
N PRO A 78 -12.99 1.14 17.23
CA PRO A 78 -14.43 1.22 17.50
C PRO A 78 -15.05 2.54 17.03
N THR A 79 -14.24 3.58 16.80
CA THR A 79 -14.71 4.87 16.30
C THR A 79 -14.93 4.80 14.79
N ILE A 80 -16.15 5.11 14.35
CA ILE A 80 -16.55 5.17 12.92
C ILE A 80 -15.57 6.01 12.10
N GLU A 81 -15.04 7.08 12.69
CA GLU A 81 -14.09 7.99 12.03
C GLU A 81 -12.79 7.34 11.56
N GLN A 82 -12.42 6.18 12.11
CA GLN A 82 -11.19 5.46 11.78
C GLN A 82 -11.44 4.22 10.90
N LEU A 83 -12.70 3.91 10.62
CA LEU A 83 -13.04 2.73 9.84
C LEU A 83 -12.91 3.03 8.33
N PRO A 84 -12.21 2.21 7.55
CA PRO A 84 -12.09 2.42 6.11
C PRO A 84 -13.42 2.18 5.39
N PRO A 85 -13.65 2.82 4.23
CA PRO A 85 -14.79 2.48 3.38
C PRO A 85 -14.79 1.00 3.01
N ARG A 86 -15.97 0.38 3.02
CA ARG A 86 -16.08 -1.05 2.68
C ARG A 86 -15.99 -1.30 1.17
N GLU A 87 -16.50 -0.37 0.38
CA GLU A 87 -16.58 -0.46 -1.07
C GLU A 87 -15.67 0.57 -1.75
N HIS A 88 -15.02 0.14 -2.82
CA HIS A 88 -14.12 0.96 -3.60
C HIS A 88 -14.39 0.78 -5.09
N ARG A 89 -14.57 1.87 -5.81
CA ARG A 89 -14.84 1.86 -7.26
C ARG A 89 -13.54 1.81 -8.04
N PHE A 90 -13.51 1.03 -9.11
CA PHE A 90 -12.43 0.99 -10.08
C PHE A 90 -12.74 1.98 -11.21
N ILE A 91 -11.86 2.96 -11.37
CA ILE A 91 -11.89 3.88 -12.50
C ILE A 91 -10.96 3.32 -13.56
N LEU A 92 -11.54 2.74 -14.60
CA LEU A 92 -10.81 2.18 -15.72
C LEU A 92 -10.17 3.30 -16.55
N SER A 93 -8.92 3.09 -16.96
CA SER A 93 -8.19 3.99 -17.85
C SER A 93 -7.73 3.21 -19.07
N ASN A 94 -7.90 3.80 -20.26
CA ASN A 94 -7.39 3.21 -21.50
C ASN A 94 -5.86 3.15 -21.47
N ILE A 95 -5.31 2.10 -22.06
CA ILE A 95 -3.88 1.99 -22.32
C ILE A 95 -3.65 2.57 -23.72
N SER A 96 -2.79 3.58 -23.82
CA SER A 96 -2.42 4.15 -25.11
C SER A 96 -1.69 3.10 -25.96
N ASP A 97 -2.07 3.00 -27.23
CA ASP A 97 -1.37 2.15 -28.19
C ASP A 97 0.13 2.50 -28.24
N GLY A 98 0.99 1.48 -28.22
CA GLY A 98 2.45 1.62 -28.31
C GLY A 98 3.24 1.44 -27.01
N VAL A 99 2.62 1.54 -25.83
CA VAL A 99 3.32 1.29 -24.55
C VAL A 99 3.07 -0.14 -24.08
N ILE A 100 3.93 -1.07 -24.51
CA ILE A 100 3.93 -2.45 -23.98
C ILE A 100 4.46 -2.41 -22.55
N ARG A 101 3.62 -2.74 -21.57
CA ARG A 101 4.03 -2.95 -20.18
C ARG A 101 3.93 -4.44 -19.88
N SER A 102 5.04 -5.15 -20.01
CA SER A 102 5.13 -6.54 -19.58
C SER A 102 5.49 -6.60 -18.10
N VAL A 103 4.91 -7.56 -17.39
CA VAL A 103 5.19 -7.85 -15.98
C VAL A 103 6.14 -9.02 -15.91
N TYR A 104 7.21 -8.88 -15.13
CA TYR A 104 8.24 -9.88 -14.94
C TYR A 104 8.36 -10.20 -13.45
N THR A 105 8.64 -11.45 -13.12
CA THR A 105 9.04 -11.88 -11.77
C THR A 105 10.48 -12.31 -11.79
N ARG A 106 11.18 -12.02 -10.68
CA ARG A 106 12.56 -12.42 -10.45
C ARG A 106 12.61 -13.15 -9.12
N THR A 107 13.01 -14.41 -9.12
CA THR A 107 13.30 -15.14 -7.88
C THR A 107 14.78 -14.91 -7.54
N PRO A 108 15.10 -14.26 -6.40
CA PRO A 108 16.48 -14.08 -6.02
C PRO A 108 17.11 -15.42 -5.67
N THR A 109 18.37 -15.59 -6.02
CA THR A 109 19.20 -16.75 -5.64
C THR A 109 19.26 -16.84 -4.11
N GLN A 110 18.45 -17.72 -3.52
CA GLN A 110 18.64 -18.09 -2.11
C GLN A 110 19.81 -19.08 -2.03
N GLN A 111 20.51 -19.11 -0.89
CA GLN A 111 21.79 -19.79 -0.65
C GLN A 111 21.82 -21.31 -1.00
N THR A 112 20.69 -21.91 -1.33
CA THR A 112 20.53 -23.28 -1.82
C THR A 112 20.42 -23.32 -3.35
N SER A 113 21.56 -23.45 -4.02
CA SER A 113 21.80 -24.18 -5.30
C SER A 113 20.88 -23.98 -6.53
N GLN A 114 19.92 -23.05 -6.53
CA GLN A 114 19.06 -22.80 -7.69
C GLN A 114 19.48 -21.51 -8.41
N PRO A 115 19.65 -21.54 -9.74
CA PRO A 115 20.00 -20.35 -10.50
C PRO A 115 18.87 -19.31 -10.44
N GLU A 116 19.26 -18.04 -10.57
CA GLU A 116 18.31 -16.93 -10.69
C GLU A 116 17.33 -17.19 -11.84
N GLN A 117 16.03 -17.20 -11.55
CA GLN A 117 14.99 -17.43 -12.56
C GLN A 117 14.21 -16.15 -12.82
N ILE A 118 14.17 -15.77 -14.10
CA ILE A 118 13.36 -14.65 -14.60
C ILE A 118 12.20 -15.24 -15.41
N ALA A 119 10.98 -14.83 -15.11
CA ALA A 119 9.79 -15.27 -15.83
C ALA A 119 8.90 -14.08 -16.23
N VAL A 120 8.30 -14.17 -17.41
CA VAL A 120 7.28 -13.23 -17.89
C VAL A 120 5.93 -13.68 -17.35
N VAL A 121 5.28 -12.81 -16.57
CA VAL A 121 3.93 -13.05 -16.02
C VAL A 121 2.85 -12.72 -17.04
N GLY A 122 3.07 -11.70 -17.88
CA GLY A 122 2.12 -11.31 -18.92
C GLY A 122 2.21 -9.85 -19.33
N LYS A 123 1.30 -9.44 -20.21
CA LYS A 123 1.17 -8.07 -20.72
C LYS A 123 0.02 -7.35 -20.01
N VAL A 124 0.25 -6.11 -19.57
CA VAL A 124 -0.81 -5.29 -18.99
C VAL A 124 -1.81 -4.91 -20.08
N ILE A 125 -3.05 -5.41 -19.94
CA ILE A 125 -4.16 -5.17 -20.89
C ILE A 125 -5.15 -4.11 -20.40
N GLN A 126 -5.18 -3.83 -19.09
CA GLN A 126 -6.08 -2.85 -18.51
C GLN A 126 -5.40 -2.11 -17.35
N ARG A 127 -5.62 -0.79 -17.28
CA ARG A 127 -5.25 0.02 -16.11
C ARG A 127 -6.50 0.43 -15.34
N ALA A 128 -6.40 0.42 -14.02
CA ALA A 128 -7.46 0.91 -13.15
C ALA A 128 -6.88 1.69 -11.96
N GLU A 129 -7.62 2.70 -11.50
CA GLU A 129 -7.38 3.35 -10.22
C GLU A 129 -8.54 3.03 -9.27
N VAL A 130 -8.23 2.57 -8.07
CA VAL A 130 -9.21 2.29 -7.04
C VAL A 130 -9.44 3.53 -6.21
N ARG A 131 -10.71 3.95 -6.16
CA ARG A 131 -11.16 5.09 -5.37
C ARG A 131 -12.17 4.66 -4.32
N PRO A 132 -12.04 5.14 -3.08
CA PRO A 132 -13.11 5.01 -2.10
C PRO A 132 -14.35 5.78 -2.56
N VAL A 133 -15.48 5.43 -1.96
CA VAL A 133 -16.68 6.28 -2.00
C VAL A 133 -16.38 7.55 -1.19
N GLU A 134 -16.70 8.72 -1.75
CA GLU A 134 -16.51 10.03 -1.10
C GLU A 134 -17.61 10.24 -0.05
N ASP A 135 -17.42 9.59 1.09
CA ASP A 135 -18.33 9.63 2.24
C ASP A 135 -17.67 10.38 3.41
N GLU A 136 -18.49 10.85 4.37
CA GLU A 136 -18.03 11.51 5.59
C GLU A 136 -17.04 10.62 6.36
N GLN A 137 -17.33 9.32 6.43
CA GLN A 137 -16.46 8.31 7.05
C GLN A 137 -15.07 8.24 6.39
N TYR A 138 -15.00 8.34 5.05
CA TYR A 138 -13.72 8.35 4.35
C TYR A 138 -12.94 9.64 4.66
N MET A 139 -13.64 10.78 4.68
CA MET A 139 -13.02 12.08 4.93
C MET A 139 -12.48 12.21 6.35
N SER A 140 -13.19 11.70 7.36
CA SER A 140 -12.72 11.65 8.75
C SER A 140 -11.47 10.79 8.89
N MET A 141 -11.46 9.59 8.31
CA MET A 141 -10.31 8.69 8.35
C MET A 141 -9.11 9.32 7.66
N LYS A 142 -9.33 9.93 6.48
CA LYS A 142 -8.30 10.63 5.73
C LYS A 142 -7.72 11.81 6.51
N ARG A 143 -8.55 12.56 7.24
CA ARG A 143 -8.10 13.66 8.11
C ARG A 143 -7.13 13.14 9.17
N ILE A 144 -7.51 12.11 9.92
CA ILE A 144 -6.68 11.49 10.96
C ILE A 144 -5.35 10.99 10.36
N GLN A 145 -5.40 10.37 9.18
CA GLN A 145 -4.20 9.88 8.50
C GLN A 145 -3.26 11.02 8.08
N ILE A 146 -3.81 12.15 7.63
CA ILE A 146 -3.03 13.35 7.30
C ILE A 146 -2.39 13.93 8.55
N GLU A 147 -3.14 14.09 9.64
CA GLU A 147 -2.63 14.61 10.92
C GLU A 147 -1.46 13.76 11.44
N ARG A 148 -1.61 12.43 11.45
CA ARG A 148 -0.53 11.51 11.84
C ARG A 148 0.68 11.58 10.92
N SER A 149 0.47 11.81 9.62
CA SER A 149 1.57 11.89 8.64
C SER A 149 2.27 13.24 8.63
N GLN A 150 1.60 14.29 9.11
CA GLN A 150 2.14 15.64 9.23
C GLN A 150 2.92 15.86 10.52
N GLU A 151 2.80 14.96 11.49
CA GLU A 151 3.57 15.03 12.73
C GLU A 151 5.06 14.78 12.44
N PRO A 152 5.95 15.78 12.69
CA PRO A 152 7.36 15.61 12.39
C PRO A 152 8.01 14.65 13.39
N ALA A 153 8.90 13.79 12.88
CA ALA A 153 9.63 12.82 13.72
C ALA A 153 10.53 13.48 14.78
N ARG A 154 10.97 14.73 14.54
CA ARG A 154 11.75 15.53 15.49
C ARG A 154 11.00 16.81 15.81
N LYS A 155 10.70 17.02 17.09
CA LYS A 155 10.07 18.25 17.59
C LYS A 155 11.12 19.10 18.30
N VAL A 156 11.23 20.35 17.89
CA VAL A 156 12.05 21.34 18.61
C VAL A 156 11.31 21.67 19.91
N GLN A 157 11.92 21.38 21.05
CA GLN A 157 11.41 21.83 22.35
C GLN A 157 12.08 23.15 22.71
N LEU A 158 11.27 24.20 22.87
CA LEU A 158 11.79 25.47 23.37
C LEU A 158 12.10 25.32 24.87
N ILE A 159 13.38 25.43 25.23
CA ILE A 159 13.80 25.46 26.63
C ILE A 159 13.38 26.80 27.21
N LYS A 160 12.35 26.81 28.06
CA LYS A 160 11.78 28.04 28.64
C LYS A 160 12.68 28.69 29.71
N ARG A 161 13.55 27.91 30.35
CA ARG A 161 14.48 28.39 31.38
C ARG A 161 15.77 27.59 31.31
N LEU A 162 16.89 28.29 31.15
CA LEU A 162 18.23 27.72 31.28
C LEU A 162 18.46 27.36 32.76
N GLY A 163 18.41 26.08 33.07
CA GLY A 163 18.85 25.56 34.37
C GLY A 163 20.35 25.34 34.32
N ASN A 164 21.15 26.37 34.58
CA ASN A 164 22.60 26.21 34.75
C ASN A 164 22.86 25.53 36.10
N VAL A 165 22.63 24.22 36.17
CA VAL A 165 23.00 23.38 37.31
C VAL A 165 24.27 22.65 36.92
N TYR A 166 25.41 23.33 37.05
CA TYR A 166 26.70 22.66 37.02
C TYR A 166 26.86 21.86 38.32
N LYS A 167 26.83 20.53 38.21
CA LYS A 167 27.30 19.63 39.27
C LYS A 167 28.59 19.00 38.74
N ALA A 168 29.74 19.37 39.29
CA ALA A 168 31.00 18.70 38.98
C ALA A 168 30.82 17.21 39.29
N ARG A 169 30.73 16.39 38.24
CA ARG A 169 30.74 14.93 38.35
C ARG A 169 32.18 14.52 38.10
N SER A 170 32.89 14.26 39.19
CA SER A 170 34.32 13.89 39.20
C SER A 170 35.28 14.99 38.78
N ASN A 171 36.50 14.92 39.31
CA ASN A 171 37.62 15.71 38.83
C ASN A 171 37.90 15.30 37.37
N HIS A 172 38.13 16.28 36.49
CA HIS A 172 38.44 16.00 35.08
C HIS A 172 39.81 15.31 34.98
N ASP A 173 40.00 14.39 34.03
CA ASP A 173 41.25 13.64 33.91
C ASP A 173 42.47 14.57 33.74
N ASP A 174 42.33 15.63 32.92
CA ASP A 174 43.34 16.69 32.79
C ASP A 174 43.70 17.38 34.13
N ASN A 175 42.74 17.49 35.06
CA ASN A 175 42.99 18.11 36.37
C ASN A 175 43.70 17.14 37.32
N ILE A 176 43.53 15.83 37.13
CA ILE A 176 44.26 14.79 37.87
C ILE A 176 45.71 14.67 37.37
N GLU A 177 45.92 14.81 36.05
CA GLU A 177 47.24 14.72 35.44
C GLU A 177 48.14 15.91 35.81
N ASN A 178 47.56 17.11 35.94
CA ASN A 178 48.29 18.32 36.30
C ASN A 178 48.56 18.44 37.83
N GLU A 179 47.94 17.58 38.65
CA GLU A 179 48.18 17.46 40.10
C GLU A 179 49.27 16.40 40.44
N ARG A 180 49.83 15.69 39.45
CA ARG A 180 50.98 14.77 39.61
C ARG A 180 52.31 15.46 39.32
#